data_AF-A0A9P5WYB8-F1
#
_entry.id   AF-A0A9P5WYB8-F1
#
_cell.length_a   1.000
_cell.length_b   1.000
_cell.length_c   1.000
_cell.angle_alpha   90.00
_cell.angle_beta   90.00
_cell.angle_gamma   90.00
#
_symmetry.space_group_name_H-M   'P 1'
#
loop_
_entity.id
_entity.type
_entity.pdbx_description
1 polymer ?
#
loop_
_entity_poly.entity_id
_entity_poly.type
_entity_poly.pdbx_seq_one_letter_code
_entity_poly.pdbx_strand_id
1 'polypeptide(L)'
;MALQSIQLISPVHVHTPTTHIGTLYGSFAGQHVTALDVSLFLQSMAVGPLDLYTMFSGLPLDMKTRVKAAFYRRSAVSPSICDVAWERFISGQHAAGGPLGIDLLFGNFKVWGFEYFSLGGYSVVHLADSDTIFA
;
A
#
# COMPACT_ATOMS: atom_id res chain seq x y z
N MET A 1 18.28 -2.60 -21.95
CA MET A 1 18.45 -1.83 -20.70
C MET A 1 18.73 -2.82 -19.58
N ALA A 2 19.89 -2.72 -18.93
CA ALA A 2 20.19 -3.54 -17.75
C ALA A 2 19.46 -2.94 -16.54
N LEU A 3 18.75 -3.77 -15.78
CA LEU A 3 18.16 -3.37 -14.50
C LEU A 3 19.31 -3.03 -13.54
N GLN A 4 19.40 -1.80 -13.08
CA GLN A 4 20.39 -1.42 -12.06
C GLN A 4 20.02 -2.11 -10.73
N SER A 5 20.98 -2.86 -10.20
CA SER A 5 20.90 -3.40 -8.84
C SER A 5 21.18 -2.27 -7.85
N ILE A 6 20.24 -2.02 -6.94
CA ILE A 6 20.43 -1.06 -5.85
C ILE A 6 20.80 -1.88 -4.61
N GLN A 7 21.90 -1.53 -3.95
CA GLN A 7 22.19 -2.11 -2.66
C GLN A 7 21.39 -1.36 -1.61
N LEU A 8 20.46 -2.06 -0.96
CA LEU A 8 19.70 -1.47 0.12
C LEU A 8 20.54 -1.52 1.39
N ILE A 9 20.78 -0.36 1.98
CA ILE A 9 21.40 -0.25 3.31
C ILE A 9 20.41 -0.53 4.45
N SER A 10 19.10 -0.61 4.15
CA SER A 10 18.02 -0.91 5.09
C SER A 10 16.84 -1.58 4.39
N PRO A 11 15.92 -2.25 5.11
CA PRO A 11 14.68 -2.73 4.52
C PRO A 11 13.88 -1.62 3.84
N VAL A 12 13.15 -1.96 2.76
CA VAL A 12 12.14 -1.04 2.20
C VAL A 12 10.91 -1.12 3.08
N HIS A 13 10.60 0.00 3.73
CA HIS A 13 9.39 0.18 4.51
C HIS A 13 8.40 1.08 3.79
N VAL A 14 7.14 0.67 3.77
CA VAL A 14 6.03 1.48 3.29
C VAL A 14 5.30 2.00 4.51
N HIS A 15 5.18 3.33 4.58
CA HIS A 15 4.54 4.02 5.69
C HIS A 15 3.45 4.95 5.16
N THR A 16 2.38 5.10 5.93
CA THR A 16 1.59 6.34 5.98
C THR A 16 2.36 7.36 6.83
N PRO A 17 1.94 8.64 6.89
CA PRO A 17 2.55 9.61 7.80
C PRO A 17 2.61 9.17 9.27
N THR A 18 1.78 8.22 9.69
CA THR A 18 1.63 7.80 11.10
C THR A 18 1.80 6.30 11.34
N THR A 19 1.86 5.44 10.31
CA THR A 19 1.75 3.99 10.48
C THR A 19 2.56 3.23 9.43
N HIS A 20 3.28 2.20 9.87
CA HIS A 20 3.93 1.25 8.97
C HIS A 20 2.90 0.28 8.37
N ILE A 21 2.86 0.17 7.04
CA ILE A 21 1.87 -0.64 6.31
C ILE A 21 2.50 -1.76 5.48
N GLY A 22 3.83 -1.87 5.40
CA GLY A 22 4.43 -3.05 4.77
C GLY A 22 5.95 -2.99 4.70
N THR A 23 6.57 -4.16 4.78
CA THR A 23 8.02 -4.35 4.59
C THR A 23 8.25 -5.28 3.41
N LEU A 24 9.21 -4.96 2.54
CA LEU A 24 9.70 -5.91 1.56
C LEU A 24 10.38 -7.09 2.29
N TYR A 25 9.68 -8.23 2.39
CA TYR A 25 10.21 -9.44 3.05
C TYR A 25 11.55 -9.85 2.45
N GLY A 26 12.56 -10.02 3.31
CA GLY A 26 13.91 -10.42 2.95
C GLY A 26 14.96 -9.32 3.04
N SER A 27 14.56 -8.05 3.08
CA SER A 27 15.51 -6.94 3.08
C SER A 27 16.15 -6.71 4.45
N PHE A 28 17.32 -7.32 4.67
CA PHE A 28 18.27 -6.90 5.71
C PHE A 28 19.25 -5.89 5.11
N ALA A 29 19.84 -5.06 5.97
CA ALA A 29 20.88 -4.12 5.57
C ALA A 29 21.99 -4.84 4.78
N GLY A 30 22.28 -4.36 3.58
CA GLY A 30 23.30 -4.91 2.68
C GLY A 30 22.78 -5.83 1.57
N GLN A 31 21.48 -6.18 1.54
CA GLN A 31 20.91 -6.98 0.47
C GLN A 31 20.81 -6.17 -0.85
N HIS A 32 21.16 -6.80 -1.97
CA HIS A 32 20.88 -6.26 -3.29
C HIS A 32 19.41 -6.49 -3.65
N VAL A 33 18.71 -5.41 -3.99
CA VAL A 33 17.33 -5.44 -4.45
C VAL A 33 17.27 -4.65 -5.75
N THR A 34 16.65 -5.19 -6.78
CA THR A 34 16.50 -4.50 -8.06
C THR A 34 15.28 -3.58 -8.03
N ALA A 35 15.24 -2.59 -8.92
CA ALA A 35 14.02 -1.79 -9.12
C ALA A 35 12.80 -2.66 -9.51
N LEU A 36 13.04 -3.81 -10.16
CA LEU A 36 12.00 -4.77 -10.49
C LEU A 36 11.43 -5.44 -9.22
N ASP A 37 12.27 -5.82 -8.26
CA ASP A 37 11.82 -6.44 -7.01
C ASP A 37 10.95 -5.48 -6.18
N VAL A 38 11.36 -4.21 -6.10
CA VAL A 38 10.55 -3.16 -5.45
C VAL A 38 9.21 -3.00 -6.17
N SER A 39 9.22 -2.99 -7.50
CA SER A 39 8.00 -2.87 -8.30
C SER A 39 7.06 -4.07 -8.11
N LEU A 40 7.59 -5.29 -8.10
CA LEU A 40 6.83 -6.51 -7.88
C LEU A 40 6.24 -6.57 -6.47
N PHE A 41 6.95 -6.04 -5.48
CA PHE A 41 6.45 -5.94 -4.10
C PHE A 41 5.32 -4.91 -3.97
N LEU A 42 5.49 -3.72 -4.53
CA LEU A 42 4.42 -2.72 -4.52
C LEU A 42 3.19 -3.22 -5.29
N GLN A 43 3.41 -3.93 -6.41
CA GLN A 43 2.34 -4.59 -7.14
C GLN A 43 1.65 -5.66 -6.28
N SER A 44 2.40 -6.54 -5.62
CA SER A 44 1.83 -7.60 -4.78
C SER A 44 1.05 -7.05 -3.60
N MET A 45 1.53 -5.96 -2.98
CA MET A 45 0.81 -5.22 -1.97
C MET A 45 -0.50 -4.64 -2.52
N ALA A 46 -0.48 -4.04 -3.72
CA ALA A 46 -1.67 -3.46 -4.32
C ALA A 46 -2.74 -4.51 -4.69
N VAL A 47 -2.34 -5.66 -5.24
CA VAL A 47 -3.30 -6.69 -5.68
C VAL A 47 -3.71 -7.66 -4.57
N GLY A 48 -2.94 -7.72 -3.48
CA GLY A 48 -3.18 -8.63 -2.37
C GLY A 48 -4.39 -8.22 -1.51
N PRO A 49 -4.99 -9.17 -0.76
CA PRO A 49 -5.98 -8.86 0.26
C PRO A 49 -5.45 -7.81 1.24
N LEU A 50 -6.27 -6.81 1.55
CA LEU A 50 -5.93 -5.84 2.57
C LEU A 50 -5.91 -6.55 3.93
N ASP A 51 -4.81 -6.43 4.67
CA ASP A 51 -4.72 -7.04 5.99
C ASP A 51 -5.41 -6.16 7.05
N LEU A 52 -6.31 -6.77 7.82
CA LEU A 52 -7.08 -6.04 8.83
C LEU A 52 -6.17 -5.52 9.95
N TYR A 53 -5.27 -6.34 10.45
CA TYR A 53 -4.60 -6.08 11.73
C TYR A 53 -3.37 -5.18 11.57
N THR A 54 -2.55 -5.45 10.56
CA THR A 54 -1.27 -4.78 10.32
C THR A 54 -1.37 -3.57 9.41
N MET A 55 -2.35 -3.53 8.50
CA MET A 55 -2.49 -2.43 7.52
C MET A 55 -3.68 -1.51 7.78
N PHE A 56 -4.84 -2.06 8.19
CA PHE A 56 -6.08 -1.27 8.29
C PHE A 56 -6.42 -0.79 9.71
N SER A 57 -6.25 -1.64 10.74
CA SER A 57 -6.75 -1.37 12.10
C SER A 57 -6.14 -0.11 12.72
N GLY A 58 -4.86 0.15 12.43
CA GLY A 58 -4.11 1.31 12.93
C GLY A 58 -4.43 2.63 12.22
N LEU A 59 -5.22 2.60 11.14
CA LEU A 59 -5.51 3.81 10.37
C LEU A 59 -6.47 4.75 11.13
N PRO A 60 -6.28 6.08 10.98
CA PRO A 60 -7.28 7.09 11.32
C PRO A 60 -8.65 6.83 10.68
N LEU A 61 -9.72 7.32 11.32
CA LEU A 61 -11.10 7.06 10.90
C LEU A 61 -11.43 7.61 9.50
N ASP A 62 -10.92 8.79 9.17
CA ASP A 62 -11.05 9.41 7.85
C ASP A 62 -10.40 8.53 6.77
N MET A 63 -9.20 8.02 7.05
CA MET A 63 -8.50 7.11 6.14
C MET A 63 -9.28 5.82 5.93
N LYS A 64 -9.80 5.21 7.00
CA LYS A 64 -10.66 4.02 6.92
C LYS A 64 -11.90 4.26 6.08
N THR A 65 -12.50 5.45 6.21
CA THR A 65 -13.67 5.85 5.41
C THR A 65 -13.32 5.94 3.94
N ARG A 66 -12.17 6.52 3.58
CA ARG A 66 -11.72 6.59 2.19
C ARG A 66 -11.37 5.22 1.60
N VAL A 67 -10.78 4.31 2.39
CA VAL A 67 -10.57 2.91 1.97
C VAL A 67 -11.89 2.23 1.64
N LYS A 68 -12.91 2.39 2.49
CA LYS A 68 -14.25 1.85 2.23
C LYS A 68 -14.82 2.41 0.91
N ALA A 69 -14.74 3.71 0.72
CA ALA A 69 -15.21 4.35 -0.51
C ALA A 69 -14.46 3.86 -1.77
N ALA A 70 -13.13 3.69 -1.69
CA ALA A 70 -12.32 3.16 -2.77
C ALA A 70 -12.70 1.71 -3.11
N PHE A 71 -12.88 0.86 -2.09
CA PHE A 71 -13.37 -0.50 -2.25
C PHE A 71 -14.72 -0.56 -2.98
N TYR A 72 -15.69 0.27 -2.59
CA TYR A 72 -17.01 0.31 -3.23
C TYR A 72 -16.93 0.80 -4.67
N ARG A 73 -16.04 1.75 -4.96
CA ARG A 73 -15.83 2.25 -6.32
C ARG A 73 -15.19 1.21 -7.23
N ARG A 74 -14.21 0.46 -6.72
CA ARG A 74 -13.50 -0.59 -7.47
C ARG A 74 -14.39 -1.81 -7.70
N SER A 75 -15.20 -2.16 -6.69
CA SER A 75 -16.07 -3.31 -6.72
C SER A 75 -17.26 -3.02 -7.64
N ALA A 76 -17.18 -3.48 -8.90
CA ALA A 76 -18.25 -3.34 -9.89
C ALA A 76 -19.48 -4.24 -9.61
N VAL A 77 -19.77 -4.53 -8.34
CA VAL A 77 -20.88 -5.36 -7.86
C VAL A 77 -21.92 -4.51 -7.15
N SER A 78 -23.08 -5.10 -6.80
CA SER A 78 -24.13 -4.36 -6.10
C SER A 78 -23.67 -3.91 -4.71
N PRO A 79 -24.17 -2.76 -4.20
CA PRO A 79 -23.82 -2.27 -2.86
C PRO A 79 -24.05 -3.29 -1.75
N SER A 80 -25.13 -4.08 -1.82
CA SER A 80 -25.44 -5.13 -0.86
C SER A 80 -24.37 -6.23 -0.77
N ILE A 81 -23.71 -6.56 -1.89
CA ILE A 81 -22.62 -7.53 -1.91
C ILE A 81 -21.35 -6.91 -1.33
N CYS A 82 -21.07 -5.64 -1.66
CA CYS A 82 -19.98 -4.88 -1.05
C CYS A 82 -20.14 -4.80 0.48
N ASP A 83 -21.34 -4.52 0.98
CA ASP A 83 -21.62 -4.46 2.41
C ASP A 83 -21.26 -5.79 3.10
N VAL A 84 -21.73 -6.93 2.56
CA VAL A 84 -21.42 -8.25 3.12
C VAL A 84 -19.91 -8.53 3.12
N ALA A 85 -19.20 -8.20 2.03
CA ALA A 85 -17.76 -8.39 1.93
C ALA A 85 -16.98 -7.48 2.91
N TRP A 86 -17.42 -6.23 3.06
CA TRP A 86 -16.85 -5.26 4.00
C TRP A 86 -17.04 -5.69 5.45
N GLU A 87 -18.26 -6.11 5.82
CA GLU A 87 -18.58 -6.57 7.17
C GLU A 87 -17.76 -7.82 7.55
N ARG A 88 -17.58 -8.75 6.61
CA ARG A 88 -16.70 -9.91 6.80
C ARG A 88 -15.25 -9.48 7.03
N PHE A 89 -14.75 -8.53 6.23
CA PHE A 89 -13.40 -7.99 6.39
C PHE A 89 -13.18 -7.36 7.76
N ILE A 90 -14.04 -6.45 8.20
CA ILE A 90 -13.89 -5.80 9.52
C ILE A 90 -14.09 -6.76 10.70
N SER A 91 -14.76 -7.89 10.46
CA SER A 91 -14.89 -8.99 11.41
C SER A 91 -13.68 -9.94 11.42
N GLY A 92 -12.64 -9.66 10.64
CA GLY A 92 -11.43 -10.49 10.55
C GLY A 92 -11.59 -11.75 9.69
N GLN A 93 -12.69 -11.87 8.94
CA GLN A 93 -12.91 -13.00 8.04
C GLN A 93 -12.32 -12.70 6.66
N HIS A 94 -11.53 -13.63 6.13
CA HIS A 94 -11.11 -13.58 4.74
C HIS A 94 -12.31 -13.82 3.81
N ALA A 95 -12.76 -12.77 3.14
CA ALA A 95 -13.79 -12.85 2.13
C ALA A 95 -13.16 -12.73 0.73
N ALA A 96 -13.42 -13.71 -0.13
CA ALA A 96 -13.19 -13.55 -1.56
C ALA A 96 -13.97 -12.33 -2.06
N GLY A 97 -13.29 -11.40 -2.74
CA GLY A 97 -13.87 -10.13 -3.16
C GLY A 97 -13.90 -9.03 -2.09
N GLY A 98 -13.22 -9.22 -0.95
CA GLY A 98 -13.03 -8.16 0.05
C GLY A 98 -12.09 -7.03 -0.41
N PRO A 99 -11.80 -6.08 0.49
CA PRO A 99 -10.86 -5.00 0.22
C PRO A 99 -9.46 -5.53 -0.11
N LEU A 100 -8.79 -4.84 -1.04
CA LEU A 100 -7.43 -5.12 -1.48
C LEU A 100 -6.51 -3.97 -1.07
N GLY A 101 -5.19 -4.18 -1.10
CA GLY A 101 -4.23 -3.11 -0.82
C GLY A 101 -4.37 -1.91 -1.76
N ILE A 102 -4.86 -2.09 -2.99
CA ILE A 102 -5.16 -0.98 -3.90
C ILE A 102 -6.28 -0.07 -3.37
N ASP A 103 -7.20 -0.56 -2.53
CA ASP A 103 -8.22 0.29 -1.90
C ASP A 103 -7.63 1.16 -0.80
N LEU A 104 -6.61 0.66 -0.10
CA LEU A 104 -5.80 1.46 0.83
C LEU A 104 -5.06 2.56 0.08
N LEU A 105 -4.41 2.21 -1.03
CA LEU A 105 -3.69 3.14 -1.88
C LEU A 105 -4.64 4.17 -2.49
N PHE A 106 -5.60 3.79 -3.33
CA PHE A 106 -6.52 4.75 -3.96
C PHE A 106 -7.36 5.56 -2.97
N GLY A 107 -7.65 5.02 -1.79
CA GLY A 107 -8.36 5.74 -0.76
C GLY A 107 -7.53 6.85 -0.12
N ASN A 108 -6.20 6.76 -0.08
CA ASN A 108 -5.41 7.67 0.74
C ASN A 108 -4.19 8.27 0.06
N PHE A 109 -3.71 7.65 -1.02
CA PHE A 109 -2.43 7.96 -1.63
C PHE A 109 -2.47 7.81 -3.15
N LYS A 110 -1.83 8.75 -3.84
CA LYS A 110 -1.39 8.55 -5.22
C LYS A 110 0.12 8.36 -5.19
N VAL A 111 0.59 7.25 -5.74
CA VAL A 111 2.03 7.06 -6.02
C VAL A 111 2.35 7.90 -7.25
N TRP A 112 3.18 8.93 -7.08
CA TRP A 112 3.47 9.90 -8.15
C TRP A 112 4.94 9.92 -8.58
N GLY A 113 5.81 9.24 -7.84
CA GLY A 113 7.21 9.10 -8.21
C GLY A 113 7.97 8.20 -7.25
N PHE A 114 9.03 7.61 -7.79
CA PHE A 114 10.10 7.01 -7.00
C PHE A 114 11.31 7.91 -7.15
N GLU A 115 11.80 8.47 -6.04
CA GLU A 115 13.00 9.31 -6.07
C GLU A 115 14.15 8.57 -5.41
N TYR A 116 15.29 8.57 -6.10
CA TYR A 116 16.54 8.18 -5.48
C TYR A 116 17.09 9.39 -4.71
N PHE A 117 16.76 9.46 -3.43
CA PHE A 117 17.19 10.57 -2.57
C PHE A 117 18.44 10.18 -1.78
N SER A 118 19.60 10.77 -2.11
CA SER A 118 20.87 10.48 -1.42
C SER A 118 21.03 11.28 -0.13
N LEU A 119 20.13 11.11 0.85
CA LEU A 119 20.40 11.51 2.22
C LEU A 119 20.47 10.25 3.08
N GLY A 120 21.70 9.81 3.37
CA GLY A 120 21.94 8.58 4.12
C GLY A 120 21.87 7.29 3.32
N GLY A 121 21.55 7.30 2.02
CA GLY A 121 21.59 6.12 1.12
C GLY A 121 20.27 5.34 1.00
N TYR A 122 19.17 5.93 1.45
CA TYR A 122 17.83 5.32 1.38
C TYR A 122 17.15 5.61 0.04
N SER A 123 16.39 4.64 -0.48
CA SER A 123 15.47 4.90 -1.59
C SER A 123 14.09 5.28 -1.05
N VAL A 124 13.47 6.34 -1.58
CA VAL A 124 12.21 6.88 -1.04
C VAL A 124 11.10 6.78 -2.09
N VAL A 125 9.98 6.18 -1.72
CA VAL A 125 8.74 6.24 -2.50
C VAL A 125 7.96 7.46 -2.04
N HIS A 126 7.66 8.39 -2.94
CA HIS A 126 6.86 9.57 -2.61
C HIS A 126 5.38 9.24 -2.82
N LEU A 127 4.61 9.33 -1.73
CA LEU A 127 3.16 9.24 -1.73
C LEU A 127 2.59 10.64 -1.56
N ALA A 128 1.69 11.06 -2.45
CA ALA A 128 0.90 12.27 -2.26
C ALA A 128 -0.46 11.87 -1.71
N ASP A 129 -0.97 12.62 -0.73
CA ASP A 129 -2.36 12.46 -0.31
C ASP A 129 -3.27 12.80 -1.50
N SER A 130 -4.29 11.97 -1.71
CA SER A 130 -5.32 12.16 -2.73
C SER A 130 -5.97 13.55 -2.72
N ASP A 131 -5.97 14.22 -1.56
CA ASP A 131 -6.52 15.56 -1.36
C ASP A 131 -5.50 16.69 -1.57
N THR A 132 -4.20 16.37 -1.74
CA THR A 132 -3.17 17.37 -2.06
C THR A 132 -3.14 17.63 -3.56
N ILE A 133 -4.08 18.45 -4.03
CA ILE A 133 -3.95 19.11 -5.33
C ILE A 133 -2.87 20.19 -5.15
N PHE A 134 -1.74 20.05 -5.83
CA PHE A 134 -0.84 21.19 -6.02
C PHE A 134 -1.63 22.26 -6.80
N ALA A 135 -2.01 23.32 -6.10
CA ALA A 135 -2.39 24.58 -6.73
C ALA A 135 -1.13 25.30 -7.22
#